data_AF-A0A953GE99-F1
#
_entry.id   AF-A0A953GE99-F1
#
_cell.length_a   1.000
_cell.length_b   1.000
_cell.length_c   1.000
_cell.angle_alpha   90.00
_cell.angle_beta   90.00
_cell.angle_gamma   90.00
#
_symmetry.space_group_name_H-M   'P 1'
#
loop_
_entity.id
_entity.type
_entity.pdbx_description
1 polymer ?
#
loop_
_entity_poly.entity_id
_entity_poly.type
_entity_poly.pdbx_seq_one_letter_code
_entity_poly.pdbx_strand_id
1 'polypeptide(L)'
;MKLIKFFPLLVIGMLIFQSCNRTEQEETSTSLVKSFDNKVIYDWSELFLRIDKDALGFRPAPGPRALAYINWATYEACVPGMPEYNSLKNLPQFVEANLPDFDTKQTMYWPEVVNEVQSYLMSKMFEKVDFFKSDKGSHITNAEAQQLIQNLKLSNEKEFLTKTNTVTFTNSKAWGESVARAVWNWSTTDKWGHEAYLNVLNNDPAKGQYYDWRKYSLDAQGNRLPGRWTPTNDGPDGGMFPFAGKFRAFATTESQKICRPPFEYSDKPGSRWFIENEEVYNRSYTNLTFAEEYEGQFWSDDLFGVTFSPPSRLLACLDQIMVNDNSKLDKAVYATALLGLSLNDFAVCCWNSKYYYNIERPEHFIKEVMNHPEYESALNHPYTGVKGITPAFPAYPSGHSTFGGGGFYAIAQVYGNNTKFTDRCHEGRQEFYGAARTYNTLGEAGLEEALSRIPLGVHIRQDCVEGVRLGIEVASRVAALPWKK
;
A
#
# COMPACT_ATOMS: atom_id res chain seq x y z
N MET A 1 17.04 61.08 90.32
CA MET A 1 17.51 59.68 90.26
C MET A 1 16.29 58.77 90.09
N LYS A 2 16.10 58.26 88.86
CA LYS A 2 15.02 57.33 88.49
C LYS A 2 15.44 55.90 88.86
N LEU A 3 14.52 55.08 89.36
CA LEU A 3 14.55 53.62 89.21
C LEU A 3 13.11 53.09 89.23
N ILE A 4 12.78 52.36 88.15
CA ILE A 4 11.47 51.90 87.70
C ILE A 4 11.27 50.45 88.16
N LYS A 5 10.03 50.09 88.53
CA LYS A 5 9.60 48.74 88.92
C LYS A 5 9.45 47.81 87.70
N PHE A 6 9.92 46.57 87.84
CA PHE A 6 9.81 45.48 86.87
C PHE A 6 8.45 44.75 86.97
N PHE A 7 7.87 44.43 85.81
CA PHE A 7 6.78 43.46 85.61
C PHE A 7 7.13 42.67 84.34
N PRO A 8 7.10 41.32 84.32
CA PRO A 8 7.23 40.58 83.07
C PRO A 8 5.85 40.27 82.50
N LEU A 9 5.64 40.64 81.23
CA LEU A 9 4.47 40.25 80.43
C LEU A 9 4.89 39.15 79.45
N LEU A 10 4.14 38.05 79.45
CA LEU A 10 4.19 36.94 78.50
C LEU A 10 3.98 37.45 77.06
N VAL A 11 4.83 37.02 76.12
CA VAL A 11 4.62 37.19 74.67
C VAL A 11 4.23 35.84 74.07
N ILE A 12 3.02 35.76 73.54
CA ILE A 12 2.49 34.64 72.76
C ILE A 12 2.90 34.85 71.30
N GLY A 13 3.62 33.90 70.71
CA GLY A 13 4.03 33.91 69.31
C GLY A 13 2.88 33.49 68.38
N MET A 14 2.57 34.33 67.39
CA MET A 14 1.68 34.01 66.26
C MET A 14 2.53 33.48 65.10
N LEU A 15 2.27 32.23 64.69
CA LEU A 15 2.78 31.63 63.47
C LEU A 15 1.90 32.06 62.28
N ILE A 16 2.49 32.73 61.30
CA ILE A 16 1.84 33.08 60.03
C ILE A 16 2.18 32.00 59.00
N PHE A 17 1.19 31.22 58.58
CA PHE A 17 1.31 30.34 57.40
C PHE A 17 1.09 31.18 56.13
N GLN A 18 2.13 31.38 55.32
CA GLN A 18 1.99 31.87 53.95
C GLN A 18 1.56 30.71 53.05
N SER A 19 0.34 30.81 52.51
CA SER A 19 -0.15 29.99 51.41
C SER A 19 0.44 30.51 50.10
N CYS A 20 1.37 29.76 49.50
CA CYS A 20 1.80 30.00 48.12
C CYS A 20 0.72 29.48 47.16
N ASN A 21 -0.08 30.38 46.61
CA ASN A 21 -0.85 30.07 45.41
C ASN A 21 0.12 29.93 44.23
N ARG A 22 0.45 28.69 43.87
CA ARG A 22 1.11 28.37 42.61
C ARG A 22 0.06 28.54 41.52
N THR A 23 0.06 29.68 40.83
CA THR A 23 -0.62 29.79 39.54
C THR A 23 0.06 28.83 38.58
N GLU A 24 -0.58 27.69 38.34
CA GLU A 24 -0.32 26.87 37.16
C GLU A 24 -0.66 27.72 35.95
N GLN A 25 0.39 28.30 35.37
CA GLN A 25 0.33 28.73 33.99
C GLN A 25 0.33 27.41 33.19
N GLU A 26 -0.85 26.91 32.84
CA GLU A 26 -1.00 25.85 31.84
C GLU A 26 -0.41 26.40 30.53
N GLU A 27 0.86 26.10 30.28
CA GLU A 27 1.45 26.22 28.95
C GLU A 27 0.71 25.23 28.05
N THR A 28 -0.30 25.74 27.36
CA THR A 28 -1.09 25.10 26.32
C THR A 28 -0.26 24.93 25.04
N SER A 29 0.96 24.38 25.14
CA SER A 29 1.68 23.93 23.96
C SER A 29 1.14 22.55 23.58
N THR A 30 0.42 22.47 22.47
CA THR A 30 0.07 21.19 21.87
C THR A 30 1.34 20.47 21.46
N SER A 31 1.52 19.24 21.94
CA SER A 31 2.66 18.40 21.54
C SER A 31 2.68 18.29 20.01
N LEU A 32 3.83 18.48 19.38
CA LEU A 32 3.98 18.30 17.94
C LEU A 32 3.95 16.81 17.59
N VAL A 33 3.50 16.47 16.37
CA VAL A 33 3.47 15.06 15.90
C VAL A 33 4.86 14.42 15.99
N LYS A 34 5.93 15.16 15.65
CA LYS A 34 7.32 14.70 15.72
C LYS A 34 7.82 14.32 17.13
N SER A 35 7.05 14.64 18.17
CA SER A 35 7.39 14.31 19.57
C SER A 35 7.11 12.84 19.89
N PHE A 36 6.38 12.13 19.04
CA PHE A 36 5.97 10.74 19.23
C PHE A 36 6.81 9.79 18.37
N ASP A 37 7.01 8.56 18.85
CA ASP A 37 7.48 7.46 18.01
C ASP A 37 6.40 7.04 16.98
N ASN A 38 6.79 6.18 16.03
CA ASN A 38 5.90 5.72 14.97
C ASN A 38 5.16 4.41 15.29
N LYS A 39 5.20 3.91 16.54
CA LYS A 39 4.71 2.56 16.87
C LYS A 39 3.26 2.33 16.43
N VAL A 40 2.40 3.34 16.57
CA VAL A 40 1.00 3.25 16.14
C VAL A 40 0.87 3.03 14.62
N ILE A 41 1.74 3.63 13.81
CA ILE A 41 1.76 3.41 12.35
C ILE A 41 2.25 2.00 12.03
N TYR A 42 3.31 1.56 12.72
CA TYR A 42 3.83 0.20 12.59
C TYR A 42 2.76 -0.85 12.91
N ASP A 43 2.09 -0.73 14.07
CA ASP A 43 1.09 -1.71 14.50
C ASP A 43 -0.10 -1.81 13.51
N TRP A 44 -0.56 -0.68 12.96
CA TRP A 44 -1.64 -0.66 11.98
C TRP A 44 -1.20 -1.20 10.62
N SER A 45 0.03 -0.94 10.20
CA SER A 45 0.61 -1.46 8.95
C SER A 45 0.76 -2.98 9.02
N GLU A 46 1.29 -3.51 10.13
CA GLU A 46 1.41 -4.95 10.38
C GLU A 46 0.04 -5.64 10.39
N LEU A 47 -0.98 -4.99 10.96
CA LEU A 47 -2.34 -5.51 10.92
C LEU A 47 -2.91 -5.50 9.49
N PHE A 48 -2.69 -4.44 8.71
CA PHE A 48 -3.10 -4.40 7.31
C PHE A 48 -2.47 -5.55 6.52
N LEU A 49 -1.15 -5.75 6.67
CA LEU A 49 -0.40 -6.82 6.01
C LEU A 49 -0.95 -8.21 6.36
N ARG A 50 -1.29 -8.43 7.64
CA ARG A 50 -1.90 -9.66 8.10
C ARG A 50 -3.25 -9.94 7.44
N ILE A 51 -4.09 -8.92 7.29
CA ILE A 51 -5.43 -9.06 6.71
C ILE A 51 -5.37 -9.18 5.17
N ASP A 52 -4.57 -8.34 4.49
CA ASP A 52 -4.42 -8.30 3.02
C ASP A 52 -3.91 -9.63 2.43
N LYS A 53 -3.09 -10.37 3.18
CA LYS A 53 -2.62 -11.71 2.80
C LYS A 53 -3.76 -12.64 2.38
N ASP A 54 -4.92 -12.51 3.02
CA ASP A 54 -6.06 -13.41 2.86
C ASP A 54 -7.26 -12.75 2.18
N ALA A 55 -7.22 -11.45 1.91
CA ALA A 55 -8.33 -10.64 1.41
C ALA A 55 -8.65 -10.89 -0.10
N LEU A 56 -9.66 -11.68 -0.40
CA LEU A 56 -10.05 -12.01 -1.79
C LEU A 56 -10.53 -10.76 -2.53
N GLY A 57 -10.10 -10.65 -3.79
CA GLY A 57 -10.42 -9.50 -4.65
C GLY A 57 -9.72 -8.20 -4.24
N PHE A 58 -8.89 -8.19 -3.18
CA PHE A 58 -8.19 -6.99 -2.76
C PHE A 58 -6.91 -6.73 -3.56
N ARG A 59 -6.27 -7.79 -4.07
CA ARG A 59 -5.11 -7.65 -4.97
C ARG A 59 -5.49 -7.76 -6.44
N PRO A 60 -4.79 -7.05 -7.34
CA PRO A 60 -3.73 -6.10 -7.04
C PRO A 60 -4.17 -4.62 -6.95
N ALA A 61 -5.41 -4.26 -7.31
CA ALA A 61 -5.83 -2.85 -7.41
C ALA A 61 -6.62 -2.30 -6.20
N PRO A 62 -7.58 -3.02 -5.58
CA PRO A 62 -8.32 -2.45 -4.44
C PRO A 62 -7.49 -2.23 -3.16
N GLY A 63 -6.47 -3.05 -2.90
CA GLY A 63 -5.52 -2.93 -1.79
C GLY A 63 -4.73 -1.62 -1.80
N PRO A 64 -4.01 -1.28 -2.89
CA PRO A 64 -3.32 0.01 -2.98
C PRO A 64 -4.27 1.19 -2.92
N ARG A 65 -5.50 1.06 -3.45
CA ARG A 65 -6.55 2.07 -3.27
C ARG A 65 -6.88 2.26 -1.79
N ALA A 66 -7.08 1.19 -1.03
CA ALA A 66 -7.34 1.27 0.41
C ALA A 66 -6.18 1.96 1.15
N LEU A 67 -4.93 1.55 0.88
CA LEU A 67 -3.73 2.15 1.47
C LEU A 67 -3.62 3.65 1.18
N ALA A 68 -4.00 4.10 -0.03
CA ALA A 68 -4.00 5.51 -0.38
C ALA A 68 -4.95 6.34 0.50
N TYR A 69 -6.21 5.92 0.60
CA TYR A 69 -7.21 6.65 1.40
C TYR A 69 -6.89 6.60 2.90
N ILE A 70 -6.49 5.44 3.42
CA ILE A 70 -6.13 5.26 4.84
C ILE A 70 -4.97 6.17 5.23
N ASN A 71 -3.87 6.13 4.47
CA ASN A 71 -2.67 6.86 4.84
C ASN A 71 -2.76 8.35 4.51
N TRP A 72 -3.48 8.75 3.45
CA TRP A 72 -3.75 10.16 3.21
C TRP A 72 -4.64 10.79 4.29
N ALA A 73 -5.70 10.09 4.72
CA ALA A 73 -6.53 10.54 5.84
C ALA A 73 -5.71 10.71 7.13
N THR A 74 -4.81 9.75 7.39
CA THR A 74 -3.92 9.78 8.56
C THR A 74 -2.99 10.99 8.51
N TYR A 75 -2.40 11.25 7.34
CA TYR A 75 -1.58 12.45 7.12
C TYR A 75 -2.38 13.72 7.36
N GLU A 76 -3.52 13.92 6.69
CA GLU A 76 -4.34 15.13 6.82
C GLU A 76 -4.84 15.36 8.26
N ALA A 77 -5.13 14.28 8.99
CA ALA A 77 -5.49 14.38 10.39
C ALA A 77 -4.32 14.83 11.28
N CYS A 78 -3.07 14.51 10.93
CA CYS A 78 -1.87 14.87 11.68
C CYS A 78 -1.23 16.21 11.25
N VAL A 79 -1.43 16.66 10.01
CA VAL A 79 -0.83 17.90 9.47
C VAL A 79 -0.99 19.12 10.38
N PRO A 80 -2.11 19.35 11.09
CA PRO A 80 -2.22 20.50 12.00
C PRO A 80 -1.14 20.55 13.09
N GLY A 81 -0.57 19.40 13.48
CA GLY A 81 0.56 19.29 14.42
C GLY A 81 1.93 19.13 13.75
N MET A 82 2.04 19.37 12.44
CA MET A 82 3.25 19.19 11.62
C MET A 82 3.62 20.54 10.96
N PRO A 83 4.29 21.46 11.67
CA PRO A 83 4.50 22.83 11.20
C PRO A 83 5.29 22.94 9.89
N GLU A 84 6.12 21.95 9.56
CA GLU A 84 6.95 21.90 8.34
C GLU A 84 6.19 21.34 7.10
N TYR A 85 4.95 20.87 7.30
CA TYR A 85 4.17 20.18 6.29
C TYR A 85 2.89 20.96 5.93
N ASN A 86 2.40 20.71 4.72
CA ASN A 86 1.23 21.34 4.12
C ASN A 86 0.10 20.32 3.96
N SER A 87 -1.12 20.76 4.22
CA SER A 87 -2.31 19.98 3.88
C SER A 87 -2.50 19.98 2.36
N LEU A 88 -2.84 18.82 1.80
CA LEU A 88 -3.17 18.67 0.38
C LEU A 88 -4.66 18.88 0.12
N LYS A 89 -5.49 18.99 1.17
CA LYS A 89 -6.97 19.02 1.09
C LYS A 89 -7.53 20.12 0.19
N ASN A 90 -6.79 21.22 0.01
CA ASN A 90 -7.24 22.37 -0.78
C ASN A 90 -6.82 22.31 -2.26
N LEU A 91 -6.07 21.29 -2.68
CA LEU A 91 -5.74 21.14 -4.10
C LEU A 91 -6.97 20.68 -4.88
N PRO A 92 -7.08 21.03 -6.18
CA PRO A 92 -8.27 20.72 -6.99
C PRO A 92 -8.67 19.25 -7.00
N GLN A 93 -7.69 18.33 -6.95
CA GLN A 93 -7.94 16.88 -6.93
C GLN A 93 -8.40 16.32 -5.57
N PHE A 94 -8.29 17.08 -4.47
CA PHE A 94 -8.62 16.63 -3.11
C PHE A 94 -9.78 17.44 -2.48
N VAL A 95 -10.12 18.61 -3.03
CA VAL A 95 -11.12 19.52 -2.44
C VAL A 95 -12.50 18.89 -2.26
N GLU A 96 -12.88 17.96 -3.13
CA GLU A 96 -14.14 17.22 -3.02
C GLU A 96 -14.18 16.26 -1.82
N ALA A 97 -13.05 15.98 -1.18
CA ALA A 97 -13.02 15.24 0.08
C ALA A 97 -13.70 15.99 1.22
N ASN A 98 -13.82 17.31 1.10
CA ASN A 98 -14.49 18.18 2.06
C ASN A 98 -14.06 17.91 3.51
N LEU A 99 -12.74 17.85 3.73
CA LEU A 99 -12.19 17.57 5.05
C LEU A 99 -12.47 18.71 6.03
N PRO A 100 -12.81 18.41 7.29
CA PRO A 100 -13.10 19.43 8.29
C PRO A 100 -11.90 20.33 8.56
N ASP A 101 -12.18 21.53 9.07
CA ASP A 101 -11.15 22.44 9.58
C ASP A 101 -10.78 22.08 11.02
N PHE A 102 -9.48 22.11 11.31
CA PHE A 102 -8.96 21.82 12.64
C PHE A 102 -9.18 23.00 13.59
N ASP A 103 -9.75 22.74 14.75
CA ASP A 103 -9.86 23.74 15.81
C ASP A 103 -8.52 23.87 16.56
N THR A 104 -7.78 24.94 16.27
CA THR A 104 -6.45 25.19 16.84
C THR A 104 -6.44 25.39 18.35
N LYS A 105 -7.60 25.51 18.99
CA LYS A 105 -7.72 25.63 20.45
C LYS A 105 -7.69 24.27 21.15
N GLN A 106 -7.87 23.18 20.41
CA GLN A 106 -7.92 21.84 21.00
C GLN A 106 -6.52 21.25 21.17
N THR A 107 -6.33 20.56 22.30
CA THR A 107 -5.14 19.75 22.53
C THR A 107 -5.30 18.35 21.98
N MET A 108 -4.23 17.84 21.35
CA MET A 108 -4.23 16.53 20.69
C MET A 108 -3.12 15.63 21.23
N TYR A 109 -3.44 14.35 21.32
CA TYR A 109 -2.52 13.24 21.47
C TYR A 109 -2.49 12.49 20.12
N TRP A 110 -1.53 12.84 19.27
CA TRP A 110 -1.50 12.42 17.86
C TRP A 110 -1.53 10.91 17.63
N PRO A 111 -0.93 10.04 18.47
CA PRO A 111 -1.09 8.60 18.29
C PRO A 111 -2.54 8.13 18.36
N GLU A 112 -3.39 8.76 19.19
CA GLU A 112 -4.83 8.44 19.23
C GLU A 112 -5.57 8.95 18.00
N VAL A 113 -5.17 10.11 17.43
CA VAL A 113 -5.70 10.59 16.15
C VAL A 113 -5.44 9.56 15.05
N VAL A 114 -4.21 9.05 14.95
CA VAL A 114 -3.84 8.00 14.00
C VAL A 114 -4.64 6.72 14.24
N ASN A 115 -4.74 6.30 15.51
CA ASN A 115 -5.46 5.08 15.90
C ASN A 115 -6.92 5.09 15.47
N GLU A 116 -7.61 6.21 15.68
CA GLU A 116 -9.01 6.36 15.29
C GLU A 116 -9.17 6.37 13.76
N VAL A 117 -8.33 7.10 13.03
CA VAL A 117 -8.39 7.16 11.55
C VAL A 117 -8.16 5.79 10.92
N GLN A 118 -7.09 5.12 11.31
CA GLN A 118 -6.70 3.81 10.80
C GLN A 118 -7.79 2.77 11.10
N SER A 119 -8.28 2.71 12.34
CA SER A 119 -9.33 1.77 12.71
C SER A 119 -10.62 1.97 11.92
N TYR A 120 -11.08 3.22 11.83
CA TYR A 120 -12.33 3.54 11.13
C TYR A 120 -12.23 3.14 9.65
N LEU A 121 -11.18 3.58 8.96
CA LEU A 121 -11.05 3.34 7.53
C LEU A 121 -10.73 1.88 7.22
N MET A 122 -9.90 1.20 8.01
CA MET A 122 -9.66 -0.24 7.82
C MET A 122 -10.93 -1.05 8.01
N SER A 123 -11.72 -0.77 9.04
CA SER A 123 -13.01 -1.46 9.26
C SER A 123 -13.92 -1.31 8.04
N LYS A 124 -14.00 -0.10 7.46
CA LYS A 124 -14.78 0.19 6.25
C LYS A 124 -14.24 -0.47 4.99
N MET A 125 -12.93 -0.42 4.76
CA MET A 125 -12.31 -0.98 3.55
C MET A 125 -12.40 -2.51 3.51
N PHE A 126 -12.42 -3.16 4.68
CA PHE A 126 -12.58 -4.62 4.80
C PHE A 126 -14.02 -5.06 5.14
N GLU A 127 -15.00 -4.17 5.16
CA GLU A 127 -16.37 -4.44 5.66
C GLU A 127 -17.04 -5.61 4.93
N LYS A 128 -16.86 -5.70 3.61
CA LYS A 128 -17.50 -6.72 2.75
C LYS A 128 -16.51 -7.67 2.09
N VAL A 129 -15.27 -7.72 2.58
CA VAL A 129 -14.21 -8.53 1.97
C VAL A 129 -14.39 -9.99 2.39
N ASP A 130 -14.40 -10.87 1.40
CA ASP A 130 -14.28 -12.31 1.62
C ASP A 130 -12.82 -12.70 1.75
N PHE A 131 -12.57 -13.82 2.44
CA PHE A 131 -11.21 -14.26 2.77
C PHE A 131 -10.92 -15.66 2.24
N PHE A 132 -9.66 -15.87 1.85
CA PHE A 132 -9.17 -17.12 1.30
C PHE A 132 -9.30 -18.28 2.29
N LYS A 133 -9.66 -19.46 1.78
CA LYS A 133 -9.86 -20.67 2.58
C LYS A 133 -9.01 -21.80 1.99
N SER A 134 -8.12 -22.38 2.80
CA SER A 134 -7.34 -23.57 2.45
C SER A 134 -6.98 -24.36 3.71
N ASP A 135 -7.17 -25.68 3.71
CA ASP A 135 -6.82 -26.57 4.84
C ASP A 135 -5.36 -26.46 5.33
N LYS A 136 -4.49 -25.79 4.56
CA LYS A 136 -3.05 -25.62 4.83
C LYS A 136 -2.65 -24.14 4.92
N GLY A 137 -3.41 -23.30 5.63
CA GLY A 137 -3.05 -21.88 5.80
C GLY A 137 -3.80 -21.17 6.93
N SER A 138 -3.47 -19.89 7.15
CA SER A 138 -4.25 -19.04 8.06
C SER A 138 -5.62 -18.74 7.44
N HIS A 139 -6.66 -19.01 8.22
CA HIS A 139 -8.04 -18.68 7.88
C HIS A 139 -8.49 -17.57 8.82
N ILE A 140 -8.57 -16.34 8.32
CA ILE A 140 -9.37 -15.34 9.01
C ILE A 140 -10.70 -15.22 8.26
N THR A 141 -11.80 -15.24 8.99
CA THR A 141 -13.11 -14.83 8.51
C THR A 141 -13.20 -13.31 8.50
N ASN A 142 -14.20 -12.76 7.80
CA ASN A 142 -14.47 -11.33 7.85
C ASN A 142 -14.71 -10.85 9.29
N ALA A 143 -15.49 -11.61 10.08
CA ALA A 143 -15.74 -11.29 11.48
C ALA A 143 -14.45 -11.24 12.32
N GLU A 144 -13.52 -12.18 12.10
CA GLU A 144 -12.21 -12.17 12.77
C GLU A 144 -11.33 -11.00 12.32
N ALA A 145 -11.33 -10.65 11.03
CA ALA A 145 -10.62 -9.46 10.54
C ALA A 145 -11.15 -8.18 11.22
N GLN A 146 -12.48 -8.01 11.30
CA GLN A 146 -13.10 -6.89 12.01
C GLN A 146 -12.78 -6.91 13.51
N GLN A 147 -12.74 -8.09 14.13
CA GLN A 147 -12.37 -8.23 15.54
C GLN A 147 -10.89 -7.87 15.78
N LEU A 148 -9.98 -8.23 14.88
CA LEU A 148 -8.56 -7.85 14.97
C LEU A 148 -8.39 -6.32 14.91
N ILE A 149 -9.10 -5.65 13.99
CA ILE A 149 -9.13 -4.18 13.88
C ILE A 149 -9.64 -3.56 15.18
N GLN A 150 -10.76 -4.05 15.70
CA GLN A 150 -11.32 -3.53 16.94
C GLN A 150 -10.41 -3.78 18.15
N ASN A 151 -9.75 -4.94 18.22
CA ASN A 151 -8.83 -5.29 19.30
C ASN A 151 -7.61 -4.38 19.32
N LEU A 152 -7.00 -4.11 18.16
CA LEU A 152 -5.86 -3.20 18.08
C LEU A 152 -6.26 -1.78 18.51
N LYS A 153 -7.40 -1.28 18.01
CA LYS A 153 -7.97 0.00 18.45
C LYS A 153 -8.06 0.08 19.97
N LEU A 154 -8.77 -0.87 20.60
CA LEU A 154 -9.01 -0.85 22.04
C LEU A 154 -7.73 -1.05 22.86
N SER A 155 -6.78 -1.84 22.36
CA SER A 155 -5.47 -2.01 22.99
C SER A 155 -4.69 -0.70 23.03
N ASN A 156 -4.64 0.00 21.90
CA ASN A 156 -4.01 1.32 21.79
C ASN A 156 -4.72 2.37 22.65
N GLU A 157 -6.05 2.43 22.61
CA GLU A 157 -6.84 3.35 23.44
C GLU A 157 -6.54 3.16 24.94
N LYS A 158 -6.49 1.89 25.40
CA LYS A 158 -6.15 1.54 26.77
C LYS A 158 -4.75 2.03 27.16
N GLU A 159 -3.76 1.87 26.28
CA GLU A 159 -2.41 2.37 26.52
C GLU A 159 -2.38 3.90 26.54
N PHE A 160 -3.00 4.55 25.56
CA PHE A 160 -2.93 6.00 25.36
C PHE A 160 -3.65 6.78 26.44
N LEU A 161 -4.74 6.26 27.00
CA LEU A 161 -5.40 6.83 28.19
C LEU A 161 -4.47 6.92 29.42
N THR A 162 -3.38 6.15 29.48
CA THR A 162 -2.37 6.27 30.54
C THR A 162 -1.32 7.35 30.27
N LYS A 163 -1.25 7.84 29.03
CA LYS A 163 -0.22 8.78 28.53
C LYS A 163 -0.75 10.21 28.31
N THR A 164 -2.05 10.42 28.41
CA THR A 164 -2.69 11.74 28.23
C THR A 164 -3.91 11.90 29.15
N ASN A 165 -4.42 13.14 29.29
CA ASN A 165 -5.67 13.39 30.01
C ASN A 165 -6.91 13.08 29.15
N THR A 166 -8.05 12.87 29.80
CA THR A 166 -9.32 12.49 29.17
C THR A 166 -9.79 13.50 28.12
N VAL A 167 -9.65 14.80 28.37
CA VAL A 167 -10.09 15.84 27.43
C VAL A 167 -9.30 15.76 26.11
N THR A 168 -7.97 15.69 26.21
CA THR A 168 -7.07 15.55 25.05
C THR A 168 -7.33 14.25 24.30
N PHE A 169 -7.54 13.15 25.02
CA PHE A 169 -7.89 11.86 24.42
C PHE A 169 -9.21 11.92 23.64
N THR A 170 -10.28 12.44 24.27
CA THR A 170 -11.60 12.57 23.64
C THR A 170 -11.56 13.49 22.42
N ASN A 171 -10.83 14.61 22.50
CA ASN A 171 -10.65 15.51 21.36
C ASN A 171 -9.91 14.83 20.20
N SER A 172 -8.85 14.06 20.52
CA SER A 172 -8.05 13.32 19.52
C SER A 172 -8.89 12.31 18.76
N LYS A 173 -9.70 11.54 19.49
CA LYS A 173 -10.63 10.58 18.92
C LYS A 173 -11.69 11.26 18.05
N ALA A 174 -12.34 12.31 18.56
CA ALA A 174 -13.36 13.04 17.80
C ALA A 174 -12.80 13.66 16.50
N TRP A 175 -11.60 14.23 16.55
CA TRP A 175 -10.91 14.78 15.39
C TRP A 175 -10.58 13.70 14.36
N GLY A 176 -9.89 12.62 14.77
CA GLY A 176 -9.54 11.51 13.88
C GLY A 176 -10.76 10.91 13.19
N GLU A 177 -11.84 10.65 13.93
CA GLU A 177 -13.08 10.11 13.38
C GLU A 177 -13.74 11.09 12.39
N SER A 178 -13.67 12.41 12.63
CA SER A 178 -14.23 13.43 11.71
C SER A 178 -13.53 13.42 10.34
N VAL A 179 -12.19 13.33 10.33
CA VAL A 179 -11.40 13.24 9.10
C VAL A 179 -11.65 11.91 8.39
N ALA A 180 -11.63 10.80 9.13
CA ALA A 180 -11.87 9.47 8.59
C ALA A 180 -13.24 9.34 7.91
N ARG A 181 -14.30 9.90 8.53
CA ARG A 181 -15.65 9.94 7.92
C ARG A 181 -15.68 10.73 6.62
N ALA A 182 -15.05 11.91 6.59
CA ALA A 182 -15.00 12.73 5.37
C ALA A 182 -14.28 11.99 4.23
N VAL A 183 -13.13 11.38 4.52
CA VAL A 183 -12.39 10.58 3.53
C VAL A 183 -13.18 9.35 3.09
N TRP A 184 -13.82 8.62 4.00
CA TRP A 184 -14.65 7.47 3.64
C TRP A 184 -15.78 7.89 2.68
N ASN A 185 -16.52 8.94 3.04
CA ASN A 185 -17.62 9.47 2.22
C ASN A 185 -17.13 9.89 0.83
N TRP A 186 -15.97 10.50 0.71
CA TRP A 186 -15.39 10.83 -0.58
C TRP A 186 -14.89 9.60 -1.34
N SER A 187 -14.35 8.59 -0.65
CA SER A 187 -13.91 7.36 -1.28
C SER A 187 -15.08 6.62 -1.94
N THR A 188 -16.30 6.66 -1.38
CA THR A 188 -17.46 5.97 -1.96
C THR A 188 -17.96 6.63 -3.26
N THR A 189 -17.58 7.88 -3.53
CA THR A 189 -17.95 8.56 -4.79
C THR A 189 -17.06 8.16 -5.97
N ASP A 190 -15.97 7.42 -5.74
CA ASP A 190 -15.18 6.79 -6.80
C ASP A 190 -15.95 5.60 -7.39
N LYS A 191 -16.82 5.90 -8.36
CA LYS A 191 -17.75 4.94 -8.97
C LYS A 191 -17.10 3.69 -9.59
N TRP A 192 -15.80 3.73 -9.87
CA TRP A 192 -15.06 2.62 -10.46
C TRP A 192 -14.28 1.85 -9.40
N GLY A 193 -13.69 2.54 -8.43
CA GLY A 193 -12.85 1.92 -7.39
C GLY A 193 -13.61 1.46 -6.14
N HIS A 194 -14.72 2.11 -5.78
CA HIS A 194 -15.52 1.68 -4.63
C HIS A 194 -16.13 0.30 -4.90
N GLU A 195 -15.88 -0.63 -3.98
CA GLU A 195 -16.34 -2.02 -4.05
C GLU A 195 -15.89 -2.81 -5.29
N ALA A 196 -14.86 -2.36 -6.01
CA ALA A 196 -14.33 -3.08 -7.17
C ALA A 196 -13.91 -4.52 -6.84
N TYR A 197 -13.51 -4.79 -5.59
CA TYR A 197 -13.17 -6.12 -5.08
C TYR A 197 -14.36 -7.10 -5.10
N LEU A 198 -15.61 -6.63 -5.15
CA LEU A 198 -16.82 -7.47 -5.24
C LEU A 198 -17.13 -7.93 -6.67
N ASN A 199 -16.47 -7.34 -7.68
CA ASN A 199 -16.71 -7.65 -9.09
C ASN A 199 -15.41 -7.70 -9.91
N VAL A 200 -14.44 -8.48 -9.43
CA VAL A 200 -13.06 -8.54 -9.91
C VAL A 200 -12.93 -8.64 -11.44
N LEU A 201 -13.76 -9.44 -12.11
CA LEU A 201 -13.65 -9.70 -13.55
C LEU A 201 -14.53 -8.78 -14.41
N ASN A 202 -15.54 -8.16 -13.81
CA ASN A 202 -16.57 -7.41 -14.53
C ASN A 202 -17.23 -8.18 -15.70
N ASN A 203 -17.27 -9.51 -15.66
CA ASN A 203 -17.69 -10.36 -16.78
C ASN A 203 -19.14 -10.88 -16.67
N ASP A 204 -19.93 -10.37 -15.72
CA ASP A 204 -21.37 -10.65 -15.61
C ASP A 204 -22.18 -9.59 -16.40
N PRO A 205 -22.83 -9.96 -17.52
CA PRO A 205 -23.60 -9.02 -18.34
C PRO A 205 -24.86 -8.49 -17.65
N ALA A 206 -25.31 -9.10 -16.57
CA ALA A 206 -26.43 -8.60 -15.77
C ALA A 206 -26.03 -7.47 -14.82
N LYS A 207 -24.72 -7.28 -14.58
CA LYS A 207 -24.20 -6.20 -13.73
C LYS A 207 -23.83 -4.97 -14.57
N GLY A 208 -23.86 -3.80 -13.92
CA GLY A 208 -23.26 -2.59 -14.49
C GLY A 208 -21.76 -2.75 -14.69
N GLN A 209 -21.17 -1.95 -15.58
CA GLN A 209 -19.73 -2.00 -15.89
C GLN A 209 -19.31 -3.40 -16.38
N TYR A 210 -19.97 -3.91 -17.43
CA TYR A 210 -19.62 -5.18 -18.07
C TYR A 210 -18.39 -5.03 -18.99
N TYR A 211 -17.44 -5.97 -18.89
CA TYR A 211 -16.28 -6.10 -19.73
C TYR A 211 -16.27 -7.47 -20.40
N ASP A 212 -16.27 -7.46 -21.73
CA ASP A 212 -16.17 -8.67 -22.56
C ASP A 212 -14.79 -8.71 -23.22
N TRP A 213 -13.90 -9.55 -22.69
CA TRP A 213 -12.53 -9.68 -23.19
C TRP A 213 -12.49 -10.16 -24.65
N ARG A 214 -13.50 -10.91 -25.10
CA ARG A 214 -13.57 -11.50 -26.44
C ARG A 214 -13.55 -10.43 -27.53
N LYS A 215 -14.14 -9.26 -27.26
CA LYS A 215 -14.18 -8.12 -28.19
C LYS A 215 -12.81 -7.53 -28.52
N TYR A 216 -11.82 -7.75 -27.66
CA TYR A 216 -10.48 -7.16 -27.79
C TYR A 216 -9.42 -8.17 -28.21
N SER A 217 -9.78 -9.45 -28.24
CA SER A 217 -8.82 -10.55 -28.36
C SER A 217 -9.21 -11.60 -29.38
N LEU A 218 -10.44 -11.61 -29.87
CA LEU A 218 -10.91 -12.55 -30.89
C LEU A 218 -11.31 -11.83 -32.18
N ASP A 219 -11.13 -12.50 -33.32
CA ASP A 219 -11.68 -12.09 -34.62
C ASP A 219 -13.19 -12.42 -34.73
N ALA A 220 -13.79 -12.10 -35.89
CA ALA A 220 -15.21 -12.34 -36.14
C ALA A 220 -15.59 -13.83 -36.20
N GLN A 221 -14.60 -14.73 -36.35
CA GLN A 221 -14.76 -16.18 -36.38
C GLN A 221 -14.48 -16.82 -35.00
N GLY A 222 -14.06 -16.02 -34.02
CA GLY A 222 -13.71 -16.48 -32.68
C GLY A 222 -12.26 -16.98 -32.55
N ASN A 223 -11.41 -16.76 -33.55
CA ASN A 223 -9.99 -17.08 -33.45
C ASN A 223 -9.24 -15.99 -32.69
N ARG A 224 -8.17 -16.37 -31.99
CA ARG A 224 -7.34 -15.42 -31.25
C ARG A 224 -6.63 -14.45 -32.20
N LEU A 225 -6.61 -13.18 -31.83
CA LEU A 225 -5.81 -12.16 -32.48
C LEU A 225 -4.35 -12.29 -32.01
N PRO A 226 -3.35 -12.34 -32.92
CA PRO A 226 -1.94 -12.42 -32.54
C PRO A 226 -1.52 -11.29 -31.60
N GLY A 227 -0.74 -11.62 -30.56
CA GLY A 227 -0.25 -10.66 -29.58
C GLY A 227 -1.29 -10.18 -28.56
N ARG A 228 -2.56 -10.59 -28.67
CA ARG A 228 -3.63 -10.14 -27.78
C ARG A 228 -3.88 -11.09 -26.63
N TRP A 229 -4.08 -10.52 -25.44
CA TRP A 229 -4.31 -11.27 -24.22
C TRP A 229 -5.63 -12.06 -24.27
N THR A 230 -5.57 -13.33 -23.90
CA THR A 230 -6.75 -14.15 -23.58
C THR A 230 -6.59 -14.74 -22.19
N PRO A 231 -7.69 -15.13 -21.52
CA PRO A 231 -7.60 -15.95 -20.30
C PRO A 231 -6.70 -17.16 -20.53
N THR A 232 -5.84 -17.44 -19.54
CA THR A 232 -4.97 -18.62 -19.51
C THR A 232 -5.76 -19.82 -18.98
N ASN A 233 -5.36 -21.05 -19.35
CA ASN A 233 -6.21 -22.25 -19.22
C ASN A 233 -6.68 -22.56 -17.78
N ASP A 234 -5.96 -22.10 -16.76
CA ASP A 234 -6.28 -22.32 -15.34
C ASP A 234 -6.87 -21.07 -14.65
N GLY A 235 -7.10 -19.99 -15.40
CA GLY A 235 -7.59 -18.72 -14.90
C GLY A 235 -9.11 -18.56 -14.97
N PRO A 236 -9.66 -17.51 -14.34
CA PRO A 236 -11.05 -17.12 -14.53
C PRO A 236 -11.35 -16.76 -16.01
N ASP A 237 -12.61 -16.92 -16.44
CA ASP A 237 -13.08 -16.47 -17.77
C ASP A 237 -13.21 -14.94 -17.85
N GLY A 238 -12.09 -14.23 -17.69
CA GLY A 238 -12.01 -12.78 -17.70
C GLY A 238 -10.69 -12.26 -17.14
N GLY A 239 -10.37 -11.02 -17.48
CA GLY A 239 -9.20 -10.33 -16.92
C GLY A 239 -9.59 -9.58 -15.65
N MET A 240 -8.73 -9.58 -14.64
CA MET A 240 -8.96 -8.90 -13.37
C MET A 240 -8.82 -7.38 -13.47
N PHE A 241 -9.85 -6.68 -13.00
CA PHE A 241 -10.00 -5.22 -12.88
C PHE A 241 -9.86 -4.44 -14.19
N PRO A 242 -10.65 -4.74 -15.24
CA PRO A 242 -10.58 -4.05 -16.53
C PRO A 242 -10.85 -2.54 -16.45
N PHE A 243 -11.45 -2.07 -15.36
CA PHE A 243 -11.74 -0.66 -15.12
C PHE A 243 -10.85 0.00 -14.06
N ALA A 244 -9.78 -0.66 -13.58
CA ALA A 244 -8.85 -0.04 -12.62
C ALA A 244 -8.17 1.22 -13.16
N GLY A 245 -8.00 1.36 -14.48
CA GLY A 245 -7.55 2.60 -15.12
C GLY A 245 -8.49 3.81 -14.94
N LYS A 246 -9.72 3.56 -14.48
CA LYS A 246 -10.74 4.56 -14.22
C LYS A 246 -10.95 4.84 -12.73
N PHE A 247 -10.22 4.18 -11.83
CA PHE A 247 -10.25 4.56 -10.41
C PHE A 247 -9.75 6.00 -10.28
N ARG A 248 -10.13 6.66 -9.18
CA ARG A 248 -9.64 8.01 -8.89
C ARG A 248 -8.11 7.98 -8.74
N ALA A 249 -7.42 8.82 -9.52
CA ALA A 249 -6.01 9.13 -9.34
C ALA A 249 -5.85 10.39 -8.49
N PHE A 250 -4.70 10.52 -7.81
CA PHE A 250 -4.43 11.60 -6.87
C PHE A 250 -3.41 12.63 -7.38
N ALA A 251 -2.40 12.19 -8.13
CA ALA A 251 -1.42 13.09 -8.74
C ALA A 251 -1.38 12.97 -10.27
N THR A 252 -1.79 11.82 -10.81
CA THR A 252 -1.73 11.54 -12.24
C THR A 252 -2.96 12.07 -12.99
N THR A 253 -2.73 12.83 -14.06
CA THR A 253 -3.78 13.30 -14.97
C THR A 253 -4.17 12.23 -16.01
N GLU A 254 -5.31 12.40 -16.68
CA GLU A 254 -5.75 11.47 -17.75
C GLU A 254 -4.73 11.29 -18.87
N SER A 255 -4.09 12.38 -19.31
CA SER A 255 -3.07 12.36 -20.38
C SER A 255 -1.79 11.61 -20.01
N GLN A 256 -1.62 11.30 -18.73
CA GLN A 256 -0.40 10.75 -18.14
C GLN A 256 -0.54 9.27 -17.71
N LYS A 257 -1.70 8.65 -17.95
CA LYS A 257 -2.01 7.27 -17.55
C LYS A 257 -1.43 6.19 -18.46
N ILE A 258 -1.21 6.50 -19.74
CA ILE A 258 -0.78 5.53 -20.74
C ILE A 258 0.76 5.49 -20.79
N CYS A 259 1.32 4.30 -20.60
CA CYS A 259 2.76 4.06 -20.73
C CYS A 259 3.21 4.06 -22.19
N ARG A 260 4.52 3.99 -22.44
CA ARG A 260 5.06 3.99 -23.81
C ARG A 260 4.53 2.80 -24.61
N PRO A 261 4.37 2.91 -25.94
CA PRO A 261 3.93 1.78 -26.76
C PRO A 261 4.87 0.57 -26.61
N PRO A 262 4.34 -0.66 -26.58
CA PRO A 262 5.15 -1.88 -26.59
C PRO A 262 5.78 -2.11 -27.98
N PHE A 263 6.72 -3.05 -28.06
CA PHE A 263 7.19 -3.60 -29.33
C PHE A 263 6.02 -4.08 -30.19
N GLU A 264 6.18 -3.96 -31.49
CA GLU A 264 5.27 -4.62 -32.42
C GLU A 264 5.38 -6.13 -32.26
N TYR A 265 4.22 -6.80 -32.26
CA TYR A 265 4.15 -8.25 -32.25
C TYR A 265 4.91 -8.84 -33.44
N SER A 266 5.70 -9.88 -33.21
CA SER A 266 6.32 -10.65 -34.28
C SER A 266 6.64 -12.08 -33.85
N ASP A 267 6.14 -13.02 -34.63
CA ASP A 267 6.41 -14.46 -34.53
C ASP A 267 7.74 -14.89 -35.19
N LYS A 268 8.47 -13.95 -35.81
CA LYS A 268 9.72 -14.24 -36.50
C LYS A 268 10.84 -14.49 -35.49
N PRO A 269 11.56 -15.62 -35.58
CA PRO A 269 12.80 -15.83 -34.83
C PRO A 269 13.76 -14.65 -35.01
N GLY A 270 14.32 -14.15 -33.90
CA GLY A 270 15.22 -12.99 -33.88
C GLY A 270 14.52 -11.62 -33.80
N SER A 271 13.19 -11.55 -33.83
CA SER A 271 12.47 -10.32 -33.46
C SER A 271 12.65 -10.03 -31.96
N ARG A 272 12.50 -8.78 -31.51
CA ARG A 272 12.57 -8.46 -30.08
C ARG A 272 11.52 -9.21 -29.27
N TRP A 273 10.30 -9.32 -29.82
CA TRP A 273 9.21 -10.06 -29.20
C TRP A 273 9.58 -11.54 -28.98
N PHE A 274 10.14 -12.18 -30.01
CA PHE A 274 10.55 -13.58 -29.95
C PHE A 274 11.71 -13.78 -28.97
N ILE A 275 12.75 -12.93 -29.06
CA ILE A 275 13.95 -13.01 -28.21
C ILE A 275 13.60 -12.88 -26.73
N GLU A 276 12.71 -11.96 -26.35
CA GLU A 276 12.36 -11.81 -24.93
C GLU A 276 11.43 -12.92 -24.42
N ASN A 277 10.62 -13.54 -25.27
CA ASN A 277 9.89 -14.77 -24.90
C ASN A 277 10.82 -15.98 -24.78
N GLU A 278 11.82 -16.08 -25.67
CA GLU A 278 12.89 -17.09 -25.56
C GLU A 278 13.72 -16.90 -24.29
N GLU A 279 13.99 -15.65 -23.88
CA GLU A 279 14.59 -15.36 -22.58
C GLU A 279 13.75 -15.95 -21.44
N VAL A 280 12.45 -15.70 -21.44
CA VAL A 280 11.54 -16.22 -20.41
C VAL A 280 11.56 -17.75 -20.38
N TYR A 281 11.40 -18.41 -21.54
CA TYR A 281 11.44 -19.87 -21.64
C TYR A 281 12.75 -20.45 -21.07
N ASN A 282 13.88 -19.85 -21.43
CA ASN A 282 15.20 -20.31 -20.99
C ASN A 282 15.41 -20.12 -19.49
N ARG A 283 15.00 -18.98 -18.94
CA ARG A 283 15.30 -18.59 -17.55
C ARG A 283 14.23 -19.04 -16.54
N SER A 284 13.06 -19.47 -16.99
CA SER A 284 11.99 -19.97 -16.11
C SER A 284 11.71 -21.47 -16.25
N TYR A 285 12.26 -22.14 -17.28
CA TYR A 285 11.93 -23.54 -17.56
C TYR A 285 13.15 -24.40 -17.91
N THR A 286 13.83 -24.15 -19.03
CA THR A 286 14.88 -25.09 -19.52
C THR A 286 16.21 -24.98 -18.78
N ASN A 287 16.57 -23.79 -18.31
CA ASN A 287 17.83 -23.52 -17.61
C ASN A 287 17.60 -22.77 -16.28
N LEU A 288 16.45 -22.96 -15.64
CA LEU A 288 16.11 -22.30 -14.37
C LEU A 288 17.15 -22.66 -13.30
N THR A 289 17.91 -21.66 -12.85
CA THR A 289 18.87 -21.83 -11.75
C THR A 289 18.19 -21.66 -10.39
N PHE A 290 18.78 -22.22 -9.33
CA PHE A 290 18.28 -22.01 -7.96
C PHE A 290 18.21 -20.52 -7.58
N ALA A 291 19.19 -19.72 -8.01
CA ALA A 291 19.22 -18.29 -7.71
C ALA A 291 18.04 -17.54 -8.37
N GLU A 292 17.72 -17.91 -9.61
CA GLU A 292 16.59 -17.36 -10.37
C GLU A 292 15.24 -17.83 -9.83
N GLU A 293 15.13 -19.11 -9.48
CA GLU A 293 13.93 -19.65 -8.83
C GLU A 293 13.68 -18.93 -7.51
N TYR A 294 14.72 -18.76 -6.70
CA TYR A 294 14.64 -18.04 -5.44
C TYR A 294 14.24 -16.57 -5.66
N GLU A 295 14.86 -15.87 -6.60
CA GLU A 295 14.52 -14.48 -6.93
C GLU A 295 13.04 -14.35 -7.33
N GLY A 296 12.56 -15.22 -8.23
CA GLY A 296 11.16 -15.24 -8.65
C GLY A 296 10.18 -15.54 -7.51
N GLN A 297 10.51 -16.51 -6.65
CA GLN A 297 9.67 -16.87 -5.49
C GLN A 297 9.65 -15.77 -4.43
N PHE A 298 10.79 -15.14 -4.15
CA PHE A 298 10.93 -14.09 -3.13
C PHE A 298 10.04 -12.87 -3.43
N TRP A 299 9.95 -12.48 -4.71
CA TRP A 299 9.14 -11.35 -5.16
C TRP A 299 7.78 -11.77 -5.76
N SER A 300 7.36 -13.03 -5.55
CA SER A 300 6.14 -13.56 -6.16
C SER A 300 4.90 -12.77 -5.73
N ASP A 301 4.62 -12.71 -4.43
CA ASP A 301 3.57 -11.90 -3.76
C ASP A 301 2.15 -11.99 -4.37
N ASP A 302 1.89 -13.03 -5.17
CA ASP A 302 0.65 -13.24 -5.95
C ASP A 302 -0.30 -14.26 -5.31
N LEU A 303 0.08 -14.87 -4.19
CA LEU A 303 -0.57 -16.08 -3.66
C LEU A 303 -1.34 -15.76 -2.39
N PHE A 304 -2.69 -15.79 -2.47
CA PHE A 304 -3.56 -15.69 -1.29
C PHE A 304 -3.26 -16.79 -0.27
N GLY A 305 -3.48 -16.53 1.02
CA GLY A 305 -3.14 -17.50 2.07
C GLY A 305 -1.64 -17.50 2.41
N VAL A 306 -0.79 -17.29 1.41
CA VAL A 306 0.66 -17.50 1.48
C VAL A 306 1.39 -16.16 1.60
N THR A 307 1.11 -15.18 0.75
CA THR A 307 1.86 -13.91 0.62
C THR A 307 0.89 -12.71 0.68
N PHE A 308 1.31 -11.59 1.27
CA PHE A 308 0.62 -10.30 1.06
C PHE A 308 0.77 -9.87 -0.41
N SER A 309 0.01 -8.86 -0.83
CA SER A 309 0.05 -8.41 -2.24
C SER A 309 1.31 -7.61 -2.57
N PRO A 310 1.68 -7.47 -3.86
CA PRO A 310 2.88 -6.75 -4.25
C PRO A 310 2.89 -5.28 -3.79
N PRO A 311 1.78 -4.51 -3.87
CA PRO A 311 1.71 -3.18 -3.28
C PRO A 311 1.96 -3.16 -1.76
N SER A 312 1.40 -4.14 -1.05
CA SER A 312 1.57 -4.27 0.40
C SER A 312 3.00 -4.61 0.80
N ARG A 313 3.77 -5.32 -0.04
CA ARG A 313 5.21 -5.55 0.17
C ARG A 313 5.96 -4.23 0.40
N LEU A 314 5.64 -3.19 -0.35
CA LEU A 314 6.31 -1.90 -0.21
C LEU A 314 6.03 -1.25 1.15
N LEU A 315 4.83 -1.44 1.72
CA LEU A 315 4.53 -0.99 3.08
C LEU A 315 5.36 -1.77 4.10
N ALA A 316 5.45 -3.09 3.97
CA ALA A 316 6.26 -3.94 4.86
C ALA A 316 7.76 -3.60 4.80
N CYS A 317 8.29 -3.26 3.62
CA CYS A 317 9.66 -2.77 3.49
C CYS A 317 9.83 -1.37 4.10
N LEU A 318 8.85 -0.47 3.92
CA LEU A 318 8.85 0.85 4.53
C LEU A 318 8.87 0.76 6.06
N ASP A 319 8.11 -0.15 6.67
CA ASP A 319 8.13 -0.38 8.12
C ASP A 319 9.52 -0.76 8.63
N GLN A 320 10.20 -1.68 7.95
CA GLN A 320 11.57 -2.06 8.29
C GLN A 320 12.55 -0.89 8.17
N ILE A 321 12.38 -0.04 7.15
CA ILE A 321 13.19 1.16 6.96
C ILE A 321 12.91 2.20 8.05
N MET A 322 11.64 2.43 8.40
CA MET A 322 11.23 3.35 9.47
C MET A 322 11.79 2.93 10.83
N VAL A 323 11.81 1.63 11.11
CA VAL A 323 12.42 1.07 12.32
C VAL A 323 13.93 1.32 12.34
N ASN A 324 14.64 1.02 11.24
CA ASN A 324 16.09 1.23 11.14
C ASN A 324 16.48 2.72 11.24
N ASP A 325 15.67 3.61 10.69
CA ASP A 325 15.86 5.06 10.73
C ASP A 325 15.45 5.69 12.08
N ASN A 326 14.74 4.94 12.95
CA ASN A 326 14.09 5.47 14.16
C ASN A 326 13.17 6.68 13.83
N SER A 327 12.42 6.56 12.73
CA SER A 327 11.54 7.62 12.24
C SER A 327 10.54 8.07 13.31
N LYS A 328 10.34 9.38 13.47
CA LYS A 328 9.26 9.93 14.30
C LYS A 328 7.93 9.92 13.57
N LEU A 329 6.85 10.12 14.32
CA LEU A 329 5.49 9.95 13.80
C LEU A 329 5.21 10.85 12.60
N ASP A 330 5.71 12.09 12.57
CA ASP A 330 5.51 13.04 11.47
C ASP A 330 6.14 12.56 10.16
N LYS A 331 7.37 12.02 10.22
CA LYS A 331 8.03 11.41 9.06
C LYS A 331 7.31 10.13 8.63
N ALA A 332 6.84 9.33 9.58
CA ALA A 332 6.12 8.08 9.29
C ALA A 332 4.78 8.33 8.59
N VAL A 333 3.93 9.24 9.09
CA VAL A 333 2.65 9.58 8.44
C VAL A 333 2.85 10.20 7.06
N TYR A 334 3.91 10.99 6.87
CA TYR A 334 4.27 11.51 5.56
C TYR A 334 4.70 10.40 4.60
N ALA A 335 5.59 9.51 5.05
CA ALA A 335 6.12 8.42 4.22
C ALA A 335 5.03 7.45 3.77
N THR A 336 4.14 7.03 4.68
CA THR A 336 3.05 6.10 4.35
C THR A 336 2.00 6.76 3.46
N ALA A 337 1.72 8.07 3.62
CA ALA A 337 0.82 8.79 2.73
C ALA A 337 1.38 8.95 1.32
N LEU A 338 2.65 9.34 1.17
CA LEU A 338 3.31 9.45 -0.13
C LEU A 338 3.33 8.10 -0.83
N LEU A 339 3.70 7.02 -0.12
CA LEU A 339 3.68 5.67 -0.66
C LEU A 339 2.25 5.25 -1.04
N GLY A 340 1.28 5.40 -0.16
CA GLY A 340 -0.11 5.02 -0.39
C GLY A 340 -0.71 5.69 -1.63
N LEU A 341 -0.58 7.02 -1.75
CA LEU A 341 -1.04 7.75 -2.95
C LEU A 341 -0.33 7.26 -4.23
N SER A 342 0.98 6.98 -4.15
CA SER A 342 1.76 6.45 -5.26
C SER A 342 1.27 5.06 -5.69
N LEU A 343 1.03 4.16 -4.73
CA LEU A 343 0.56 2.80 -5.01
C LEU A 343 -0.79 2.80 -5.74
N ASN A 344 -1.74 3.65 -5.36
CA ASN A 344 -3.01 3.76 -6.09
C ASN A 344 -2.80 4.29 -7.51
N ASP A 345 -2.02 5.36 -7.68
CA ASP A 345 -1.77 5.91 -9.01
C ASP A 345 -0.98 4.93 -9.91
N PHE A 346 -0.12 4.08 -9.35
CA PHE A 346 0.52 2.97 -10.06
C PHE A 346 -0.52 2.00 -10.60
N ALA A 347 -1.47 1.57 -9.75
CA ALA A 347 -2.55 0.68 -10.17
C ALA A 347 -3.37 1.31 -11.30
N VAL A 348 -3.73 2.59 -11.18
CA VAL A 348 -4.47 3.31 -12.23
C VAL A 348 -3.70 3.32 -13.55
N CYS A 349 -2.44 3.75 -13.56
CA CYS A 349 -1.67 3.88 -14.81
C CYS A 349 -1.36 2.52 -15.43
N CYS A 350 -0.96 1.55 -14.60
CA CYS A 350 -0.60 0.21 -15.05
C CYS A 350 -1.82 -0.50 -15.64
N TRP A 351 -2.96 -0.51 -14.94
CA TRP A 351 -4.17 -1.14 -15.47
C TRP A 351 -4.77 -0.41 -16.67
N ASN A 352 -4.71 0.93 -16.69
CA ASN A 352 -5.11 1.67 -17.88
C ASN A 352 -4.29 1.24 -19.10
N SER A 353 -2.98 1.11 -18.94
CA SER A 353 -2.07 0.68 -20.01
C SER A 353 -2.26 -0.79 -20.41
N LYS A 354 -2.44 -1.70 -19.44
CA LYS A 354 -2.73 -3.12 -19.66
C LYS A 354 -3.93 -3.34 -20.56
N TYR A 355 -5.04 -2.67 -20.26
CA TYR A 355 -6.27 -2.81 -21.03
C TYR A 355 -6.31 -1.93 -22.28
N TYR A 356 -5.45 -0.91 -22.37
CA TYR A 356 -5.25 -0.13 -23.59
C TYR A 356 -4.47 -0.91 -24.66
N TYR A 357 -3.34 -1.54 -24.29
CA TYR A 357 -2.51 -2.31 -25.22
C TYR A 357 -2.94 -3.77 -25.35
N ASN A 358 -3.56 -4.36 -24.32
CA ASN A 358 -4.10 -5.72 -24.30
C ASN A 358 -3.10 -6.80 -24.76
N ILE A 359 -1.87 -6.74 -24.26
CA ILE A 359 -0.76 -7.62 -24.66
C ILE A 359 -0.82 -9.00 -24.00
N GLU A 360 -0.62 -10.06 -24.79
CA GLU A 360 -0.56 -11.46 -24.34
C GLU A 360 0.54 -11.75 -23.31
N ARG A 361 0.40 -12.86 -22.59
CA ARG A 361 1.38 -13.36 -21.61
C ARG A 361 2.43 -14.27 -22.29
N PRO A 362 3.65 -14.38 -21.72
CA PRO A 362 4.69 -15.24 -22.29
C PRO A 362 4.25 -16.69 -22.48
N GLU A 363 3.49 -17.24 -21.52
CA GLU A 363 2.95 -18.60 -21.59
C GLU A 363 2.28 -18.91 -22.94
N HIS A 364 1.46 -17.97 -23.44
CA HIS A 364 0.74 -18.18 -24.69
C HIS A 364 1.68 -18.24 -25.89
N PHE A 365 2.59 -17.27 -26.00
CA PHE A 365 3.53 -17.21 -27.12
C PHE A 365 4.48 -18.42 -27.12
N ILE A 366 4.97 -18.80 -25.94
CA ILE A 366 5.87 -19.96 -25.78
C ILE A 366 5.16 -21.26 -26.18
N LYS A 367 3.91 -21.47 -25.73
CA LYS A 367 3.16 -22.69 -26.05
C LYS A 367 2.76 -22.76 -27.54
N GLU A 368 2.14 -21.71 -28.05
CA GLU A 368 1.44 -21.75 -29.35
C GLU A 368 2.32 -21.33 -30.53
N VAL A 369 3.29 -20.43 -30.31
CA VAL A 369 4.13 -19.87 -31.38
C VAL A 369 5.51 -20.52 -31.40
N MET A 370 6.13 -20.70 -30.22
CA MET A 370 7.43 -21.37 -30.11
C MET A 370 7.31 -22.91 -30.08
N ASN A 371 6.09 -23.46 -30.03
CA ASN A 371 5.79 -24.90 -29.99
C ASN A 371 6.34 -25.63 -28.76
N HIS A 372 6.21 -25.02 -27.58
CA HIS A 372 6.54 -25.62 -26.28
C HIS A 372 5.27 -25.83 -25.42
N PRO A 373 4.36 -26.74 -25.80
CA PRO A 373 3.08 -26.94 -25.11
C PRO A 373 3.24 -27.37 -23.64
N GLU A 374 4.40 -27.92 -23.27
CA GLU A 374 4.77 -28.35 -21.91
C GLU A 374 5.13 -27.21 -20.95
N TYR A 375 5.25 -25.98 -21.44
CA TYR A 375 5.72 -24.85 -20.64
C TYR A 375 4.77 -24.56 -19.46
N GLU A 376 5.36 -24.36 -18.29
CA GLU A 376 4.67 -23.84 -17.10
C GLU A 376 5.51 -22.71 -16.51
N SER A 377 4.86 -21.67 -15.98
CA SER A 377 5.57 -20.64 -15.20
C SER A 377 6.11 -21.24 -13.89
N ALA A 378 7.08 -20.58 -13.26
CA ALA A 378 7.60 -21.01 -11.97
C ALA A 378 6.72 -20.58 -10.78
N LEU A 379 5.55 -19.95 -11.04
CA LEU A 379 4.63 -19.51 -10.00
C LEU A 379 3.72 -20.66 -9.56
N ASN A 380 4.05 -21.25 -8.42
CA ASN A 380 3.35 -22.42 -7.87
C ASN A 380 2.73 -22.07 -6.50
N HIS A 381 1.48 -22.49 -6.29
CA HIS A 381 0.77 -22.24 -5.03
C HIS A 381 1.00 -23.41 -4.05
N PRO A 382 1.76 -23.21 -2.94
CA PRO A 382 2.15 -24.29 -2.05
C PRO A 382 0.97 -24.89 -1.27
N TYR A 383 -0.05 -24.10 -0.94
CA TYR A 383 -1.20 -24.58 -0.16
C TYR A 383 -2.31 -25.25 -0.98
N THR A 384 -2.56 -24.82 -2.22
CA THR A 384 -3.58 -25.43 -3.10
C THR A 384 -2.99 -26.51 -4.02
N GLY A 385 -1.67 -26.47 -4.27
CA GLY A 385 -0.97 -27.37 -5.18
C GLY A 385 -1.08 -26.98 -6.65
N VAL A 386 -1.75 -25.87 -6.98
CA VAL A 386 -1.83 -25.36 -8.37
C VAL A 386 -0.44 -24.93 -8.84
N LYS A 387 -0.07 -25.33 -10.05
CA LYS A 387 1.23 -25.05 -10.66
C LYS A 387 1.09 -24.19 -11.91
N GLY A 388 2.20 -23.58 -12.35
CA GLY A 388 2.26 -22.89 -13.64
C GLY A 388 1.35 -21.67 -13.73
N ILE A 389 1.09 -20.98 -12.62
CA ILE A 389 0.10 -19.91 -12.57
C ILE A 389 0.57 -18.72 -13.42
N THR A 390 -0.29 -18.30 -14.34
CA THR A 390 -0.14 -17.01 -15.04
C THR A 390 -1.20 -16.05 -14.54
N PRO A 391 -0.84 -14.85 -14.05
CA PRO A 391 -1.85 -13.92 -13.52
C PRO A 391 -2.86 -13.47 -14.58
N ALA A 392 -4.15 -13.46 -14.21
CA ALA A 392 -5.28 -13.30 -15.12
C ALA A 392 -5.54 -11.84 -15.53
N PHE A 393 -4.58 -11.21 -16.20
CA PHE A 393 -4.69 -9.87 -16.78
C PHE A 393 -3.59 -9.65 -17.84
N PRO A 394 -3.75 -8.68 -18.78
CA PRO A 394 -2.77 -8.40 -19.82
C PRO A 394 -1.36 -8.13 -19.28
N ALA A 395 -0.34 -8.46 -20.08
CA ALA A 395 1.05 -8.45 -19.61
C ALA A 395 1.64 -7.04 -19.49
N TYR A 396 1.43 -6.18 -20.49
CA TYR A 396 2.20 -4.93 -20.61
C TYR A 396 1.49 -3.68 -20.04
N PRO A 397 2.16 -2.88 -19.20
CA PRO A 397 3.44 -3.13 -18.55
C PRO A 397 3.27 -4.03 -17.31
N SER A 398 4.37 -4.52 -16.75
CA SER A 398 4.35 -5.36 -15.54
C SER A 398 3.80 -4.59 -14.32
N GLY A 399 2.85 -5.21 -13.60
CA GLY A 399 2.23 -4.64 -12.40
C GLY A 399 3.24 -4.52 -11.27
N HIS A 400 3.80 -5.66 -10.87
CA HIS A 400 4.96 -5.79 -9.99
C HIS A 400 6.01 -4.73 -10.25
N SER A 401 6.57 -4.68 -11.46
CA SER A 401 7.63 -3.72 -11.79
C SER A 401 7.21 -2.26 -11.67
N THR A 402 5.92 -1.94 -11.88
CA THR A 402 5.38 -0.60 -11.62
C THR A 402 5.32 -0.31 -10.12
N PHE A 403 4.85 -1.27 -9.31
CA PHE A 403 4.79 -1.14 -7.85
C PHE A 403 6.17 -1.18 -7.17
N GLY A 404 7.04 -2.13 -7.50
CA GLY A 404 8.37 -2.28 -6.92
C GLY A 404 9.28 -1.14 -7.33
N GLY A 405 9.49 -0.93 -8.63
CA GLY A 405 10.33 0.16 -9.14
C GLY A 405 9.85 1.54 -8.70
N GLY A 406 8.54 1.82 -8.83
CA GLY A 406 7.94 3.08 -8.38
C GLY A 406 7.90 3.23 -6.86
N GLY A 407 7.59 2.16 -6.13
CA GLY A 407 7.43 2.16 -4.68
C GLY A 407 8.75 2.36 -3.94
N PHE A 408 9.81 1.67 -4.34
CA PHE A 408 11.14 1.94 -3.78
C PHE A 408 11.66 3.33 -4.14
N TYR A 409 11.33 3.85 -5.32
CA TYR A 409 11.62 5.25 -5.66
C TYR A 409 10.83 6.23 -4.78
N ALA A 410 9.56 5.96 -4.50
CA ALA A 410 8.72 6.74 -3.60
C ALA A 410 9.30 6.78 -2.17
N ILE A 411 9.73 5.63 -1.64
CA ILE A 411 10.42 5.53 -0.34
C ILE A 411 11.74 6.32 -0.38
N ALA A 412 12.48 6.25 -1.49
CA ALA A 412 13.72 7.00 -1.67
C ALA A 412 13.53 8.53 -1.67
N GLN A 413 12.34 9.06 -1.97
CA GLN A 413 12.05 10.50 -1.83
C GLN A 413 12.06 10.96 -0.37
N VAL A 414 11.86 10.04 0.58
CA VAL A 414 11.82 10.32 2.01
C VAL A 414 13.14 9.96 2.70
N TYR A 415 13.73 8.82 2.34
CA TYR A 415 14.90 8.24 3.02
C TYR A 415 16.21 8.37 2.25
N GLY A 416 16.14 8.66 0.95
CA GLY A 416 17.27 8.69 0.03
C GLY A 416 17.53 7.33 -0.62
N ASN A 417 18.04 7.33 -1.86
CA ASN A 417 18.30 6.08 -2.59
C ASN A 417 19.39 5.21 -1.94
N ASN A 418 20.34 5.81 -1.23
CA ASN A 418 21.45 5.11 -0.57
C ASN A 418 21.05 4.46 0.77
N THR A 419 19.76 4.38 1.08
CA THR A 419 19.27 3.67 2.26
C THR A 419 19.52 2.18 2.10
N LYS A 420 20.44 1.65 2.92
CA LYS A 420 20.66 0.22 3.07
C LYS A 420 19.59 -0.38 3.97
N PHE A 421 19.00 -1.49 3.56
CA PHE A 421 18.06 -2.24 4.40
C PHE A 421 18.12 -3.75 4.10
N THR A 422 17.64 -4.54 5.06
CA THR A 422 17.42 -5.97 4.88
C THR A 422 15.92 -6.18 4.82
N ASP A 423 15.45 -6.76 3.73
CA ASP A 423 14.08 -7.19 3.53
C ASP A 423 13.86 -8.58 4.14
N ARG A 424 13.07 -8.60 5.21
CA ARG A 424 12.78 -9.77 6.06
C ARG A 424 11.37 -10.30 5.90
N CYS A 425 10.57 -9.82 4.94
CA CYS A 425 9.15 -10.19 4.92
C CYS A 425 8.88 -11.69 4.71
N HIS A 426 9.85 -12.41 4.15
CA HIS A 426 9.79 -13.87 3.99
C HIS A 426 10.81 -14.63 4.86
N GLU A 427 11.42 -13.96 5.85
CA GLU A 427 12.41 -14.57 6.73
C GLU A 427 11.80 -15.75 7.53
N GLY A 428 12.45 -16.92 7.47
CA GLY A 428 12.05 -18.11 8.22
C GLY A 428 10.94 -18.95 7.57
N ARG A 429 10.43 -18.53 6.41
CA ARG A 429 9.43 -19.28 5.65
C ARG A 429 9.95 -20.60 5.10
N GLN A 430 9.03 -21.55 4.89
CA GLN A 430 9.34 -22.93 4.45
C GLN A 430 8.66 -23.30 3.14
N GLU A 431 7.71 -22.50 2.67
CA GLU A 431 7.00 -22.72 1.41
C GLU A 431 7.87 -22.41 0.19
N PHE A 432 8.90 -21.61 0.39
CA PHE A 432 9.96 -21.25 -0.54
C PHE A 432 11.20 -20.87 0.28
N TYR A 433 12.32 -20.56 -0.38
CA TYR A 433 13.55 -20.22 0.32
C TYR A 433 13.41 -18.92 1.13
N GLY A 434 13.20 -19.05 2.44
CA GLY A 434 12.88 -17.95 3.35
C GLY A 434 14.08 -17.19 3.90
N ALA A 435 15.15 -17.00 3.13
CA ALA A 435 16.25 -16.13 3.55
C ALA A 435 15.90 -14.65 3.35
N ALA A 436 16.32 -13.80 4.29
CA ALA A 436 16.22 -12.36 4.13
C ALA A 436 17.21 -11.85 3.07
N ARG A 437 16.86 -10.79 2.34
CA ARG A 437 17.72 -10.19 1.29
C ARG A 437 18.16 -8.79 1.70
N THR A 438 19.42 -8.45 1.48
CA THR A 438 19.97 -7.14 1.86
C THR A 438 20.34 -6.35 0.62
N TYR A 439 19.89 -5.10 0.56
CA TYR A 439 20.13 -4.19 -0.55
C TYR A 439 20.93 -2.98 -0.08
N ASN A 440 21.86 -2.52 -0.90
CA ASN A 440 22.67 -1.34 -0.61
C ASN A 440 21.96 -0.04 -1.02
N THR A 441 21.01 -0.13 -1.95
CA THR A 441 20.17 0.98 -2.37
C THR A 441 18.72 0.54 -2.55
N LEU A 442 17.77 1.47 -2.44
CA LEU A 442 16.35 1.19 -2.71
C LEU A 442 16.12 0.89 -4.19
N GLY A 443 16.86 1.54 -5.09
CA GLY A 443 16.82 1.25 -6.53
C GLY A 443 17.25 -0.17 -6.89
N GLU A 444 18.20 -0.76 -6.15
CA GLU A 444 18.60 -2.16 -6.31
C GLU A 444 17.44 -3.11 -5.99
N ALA A 445 16.76 -2.90 -4.86
CA ALA A 445 15.59 -3.70 -4.47
C ALA A 445 14.45 -3.59 -5.51
N GLY A 446 14.16 -2.38 -5.99
CA GLY A 446 13.13 -2.16 -7.00
C GLY A 446 13.44 -2.76 -8.37
N LEU A 447 14.72 -2.79 -8.77
CA LEU A 447 15.13 -3.43 -10.03
C LEU A 447 15.10 -4.96 -9.92
N GLU A 448 15.52 -5.52 -8.79
CA GLU A 448 15.44 -6.96 -8.56
C GLU A 448 13.98 -7.43 -8.55
N GLU A 449 13.10 -6.74 -7.82
CA GLU A 449 11.66 -7.01 -7.83
C GLU A 449 11.12 -7.02 -9.26
N ALA A 450 11.48 -6.01 -10.06
CA ALA A 450 10.99 -5.89 -11.41
C ALA A 450 11.48 -7.01 -12.33
N LEU A 451 12.75 -7.40 -12.22
CA LEU A 451 13.36 -8.40 -13.10
C LEU A 451 13.06 -9.84 -12.66
N SER A 452 12.70 -10.07 -11.39
CA SER A 452 12.27 -11.37 -10.87
C SER A 452 11.12 -12.02 -11.64
N ARG A 453 10.34 -11.20 -12.36
CA ARG A 453 9.16 -11.63 -13.12
C ARG A 453 9.51 -12.46 -14.36
N ILE A 454 10.76 -12.33 -14.85
CA ILE A 454 11.31 -13.09 -15.97
C ILE A 454 11.58 -14.54 -15.54
N PRO A 455 12.43 -14.84 -14.53
CA PRO A 455 12.62 -16.22 -14.08
C PRO A 455 11.37 -16.80 -13.40
N LEU A 456 10.44 -15.98 -12.92
CA LEU A 456 9.12 -16.46 -12.51
C LEU A 456 8.25 -16.94 -13.69
N GLY A 457 8.54 -16.50 -14.92
CA GLY A 457 7.88 -16.96 -16.14
C GLY A 457 6.64 -16.17 -16.58
N VAL A 458 6.40 -14.98 -16.03
CA VAL A 458 5.10 -14.29 -16.16
C VAL A 458 5.13 -12.97 -16.93
N HIS A 459 6.32 -12.44 -17.22
CA HIS A 459 6.55 -11.21 -17.99
C HIS A 459 7.80 -11.30 -18.86
N ILE A 460 7.75 -10.68 -20.04
CA ILE A 460 8.95 -10.41 -20.84
C ILE A 460 9.69 -9.18 -20.30
N ARG A 461 10.96 -9.03 -20.70
CA ARG A 461 11.83 -7.96 -20.19
C ARG A 461 11.29 -6.55 -20.44
N GLN A 462 10.65 -6.29 -21.59
CA GLN A 462 10.04 -5.00 -21.88
C GLN A 462 8.95 -4.63 -20.87
N ASP A 463 8.12 -5.59 -20.47
CA ASP A 463 7.06 -5.37 -19.49
C ASP A 463 7.65 -4.85 -18.18
N CYS A 464 8.78 -5.44 -17.76
CA CYS A 464 9.48 -5.09 -16.53
C CYS A 464 10.13 -3.70 -16.63
N VAL A 465 10.89 -3.45 -17.69
CA VAL A 465 11.62 -2.17 -17.88
C VAL A 465 10.66 -1.00 -18.00
N GLU A 466 9.57 -1.14 -18.77
CA GLU A 466 8.57 -0.08 -18.86
C GLU A 466 7.81 0.09 -17.54
N GLY A 467 7.53 -1.01 -16.83
CA GLY A 467 6.90 -0.94 -15.50
C GLY A 467 7.70 -0.09 -14.54
N VAL A 468 9.02 -0.33 -14.41
CA VAL A 468 9.91 0.49 -13.55
C VAL A 468 9.86 1.96 -13.97
N ARG A 469 9.98 2.24 -15.27
CA ARG A 469 9.96 3.61 -15.79
C ARG A 469 8.65 4.33 -15.46
N LEU A 470 7.51 3.67 -15.70
CA LEU A 470 6.19 4.20 -15.39
C LEU A 470 6.02 4.46 -13.90
N GLY A 471 6.44 3.50 -13.06
CA GLY A 471 6.39 3.61 -11.61
C GLY A 471 7.17 4.82 -11.10
N ILE A 472 8.41 5.01 -11.55
CA ILE A 472 9.24 6.17 -11.19
C ILE A 472 8.59 7.49 -11.61
N GLU A 473 8.01 7.55 -12.82
CA GLU A 473 7.34 8.75 -13.31
C GLU A 473 6.11 9.11 -12.46
N VAL A 474 5.27 8.11 -12.14
CA VAL A 474 4.09 8.31 -11.30
C VAL A 474 4.49 8.72 -9.88
N ALA A 475 5.50 8.06 -9.29
CA ALA A 475 5.99 8.38 -7.96
C ALA A 475 6.52 9.81 -7.88
N SER A 476 7.22 10.26 -8.94
CA SER A 476 7.70 11.64 -9.05
C SER A 476 6.57 12.67 -9.06
N ARG A 477 5.43 12.35 -9.69
CA ARG A 477 4.25 13.24 -9.69
C ARG A 477 3.65 13.36 -8.30
N VAL A 478 3.53 12.25 -7.56
CA VAL A 478 3.03 12.25 -6.18
C VAL A 478 3.99 13.00 -5.26
N ALA A 479 5.29 12.76 -5.38
CA ALA A 479 6.31 13.46 -4.61
C ALA A 479 6.37 14.97 -4.90
N ALA A 480 5.99 15.39 -6.12
CA ALA A 480 5.93 16.80 -6.51
C ALA A 480 4.70 17.56 -5.99
N LEU A 481 3.74 16.89 -5.33
CA LEU A 481 2.68 17.59 -4.60
C LEU A 481 3.32 18.47 -3.50
N PRO A 482 2.69 19.60 -3.12
CA PRO A 482 3.26 20.55 -2.18
C PRO A 482 3.17 20.05 -0.73
N TRP A 483 3.87 18.97 -0.38
CA TRP A 483 3.84 18.33 0.94
C TRP A 483 4.49 19.16 2.05
N LYS A 484 5.52 19.93 1.72
CA LYS A 484 6.33 20.70 2.69
C LYS A 484 6.17 22.20 2.46
N LYS A 485 6.33 23.01 3.53
CA LYS A 485 6.25 24.47 3.50
C LYS A 485 7.51 25.16 2.99
#